data_AF-S8FMV1-F1
#
_entry.id   AF-S8FMV1-F1
#
_cell.length_a   1.000
_cell.length_b   1.000
_cell.length_c   1.000
_cell.angle_alpha   90.00
_cell.angle_beta   90.00
_cell.angle_gamma   90.00
#
_symmetry.space_group_name_H-M   'P 1'
#
loop_
_entity.id
_entity.type
_entity.pdbx_description
1 polymer ?
#
loop_
_entity_poly.entity_id
_entity_poly.type
_entity_poly.pdbx_seq_one_letter_code
_entity_poly.pdbx_strand_id
1 'polypeptide(L)'
;MAAYPPTPAEFEAYKARWNTEYASHKRDYDKWMHERAVFKEERENYEVAHKEHELDEENWVRQRQAYQDDTMRWRRAMDWYELAKRQWAEEQISWARERTRQQRAWTEKQARWAREREAREREWRDEAGLHRVHEGNTLGLSWGTVDAHQCVRYGTREYTARLGLDMQEACQHMPIVMNGEVVGVPHECLAEGDTLVGRWHVTESEVECRPSWGDLYDKGCLGDASGKRRLEARLWNLHDNEDWMTMCATTPADIRGRHFDSPMHCENRGAFYGMVGMWDVDDYGCK
;
A
#
# COMPACT_ATOMS: atom_id res chain seq x y z
N MET A 1 8.51 -36.78 128.22
CA MET A 1 9.45 -37.73 127.61
C MET A 1 8.73 -39.05 127.50
N ALA A 2 8.40 -39.51 126.29
CA ALA A 2 7.75 -40.82 126.12
C ALA A 2 8.70 -41.93 126.61
N ALA A 3 8.19 -42.86 127.42
CA ALA A 3 8.98 -43.95 127.98
C ALA A 3 9.38 -44.92 126.87
N TYR A 4 10.68 -45.23 126.79
CA TYR A 4 11.21 -46.24 125.88
C TYR A 4 11.42 -47.54 126.67
N PRO A 5 11.06 -48.72 126.13
CA PRO A 5 10.46 -48.94 124.81
C PRO A 5 8.97 -48.56 124.75
N PRO A 6 8.46 -48.16 123.57
CA PRO A 6 7.05 -47.85 123.37
C PRO A 6 6.16 -49.06 123.68
N THR A 7 4.94 -48.81 124.16
CA THR A 7 3.95 -49.87 124.35
C THR A 7 3.58 -50.52 123.00
N PRO A 8 3.11 -51.78 122.98
CA PRO A 8 2.73 -52.45 121.72
C PRO A 8 1.74 -51.64 120.86
N ALA A 9 0.82 -50.91 121.49
CA ALA A 9 -0.14 -50.04 120.80
C ALA A 9 0.52 -48.78 120.20
N GLU A 10 1.48 -48.16 120.92
CA GLU A 10 2.24 -47.02 120.40
C GLU A 10 3.15 -47.44 119.25
N PHE A 11 3.77 -48.62 119.32
CA PHE A 11 4.59 -49.17 118.24
C PHE A 11 3.79 -49.40 116.96
N GLU A 12 2.59 -49.98 117.05
CA GLU A 12 1.70 -50.15 115.90
C GLU A 12 1.22 -48.79 115.34
N ALA A 13 0.98 -47.78 116.19
CA ALA A 13 0.64 -46.42 115.74
C ALA A 13 1.82 -45.69 115.05
N TYR A 14 3.06 -45.95 115.47
CA TYR A 14 4.26 -45.47 114.77
C TYR A 14 4.44 -46.16 113.42
N LYS A 15 4.25 -47.47 113.38
CA LYS A 15 4.31 -48.27 112.15
C LYS A 15 3.25 -47.84 111.14
N ALA A 16 2.03 -47.56 111.59
CA ALA A 16 0.95 -47.06 110.73
C ALA A 16 1.27 -45.67 110.15
N ARG A 17 1.83 -44.74 110.96
CA ARG A 17 2.27 -43.42 110.49
C ARG A 17 3.44 -43.51 109.51
N TRP A 18 4.44 -44.32 109.83
CA TRP A 18 5.57 -44.59 108.94
C TRP A 18 5.12 -45.18 107.61
N ASN A 19 4.22 -46.17 107.62
CA ASN A 19 3.68 -46.75 106.40
C ASN A 19 2.90 -45.72 105.56
N THR A 20 2.17 -44.81 106.21
CA THR A 20 1.42 -43.75 105.53
C THR A 20 2.36 -42.73 104.88
N GLU A 21 3.39 -42.29 105.61
CA GLU A 21 4.42 -41.38 105.13
C GLU A 21 5.24 -42.01 104.00
N TYR A 22 5.66 -43.26 104.18
CA TYR A 22 6.33 -44.06 103.15
C TYR A 22 5.48 -44.20 101.88
N ALA A 23 4.19 -44.48 102.02
CA ALA A 23 3.28 -44.56 100.89
C ALA A 23 3.12 -43.19 100.18
N SER A 24 3.12 -42.09 100.91
CA SER A 24 3.10 -40.73 100.32
C SER A 24 4.39 -40.43 99.57
N HIS A 25 5.54 -40.64 100.21
CA HIS A 25 6.85 -40.45 99.59
C HIS A 25 7.03 -41.33 98.35
N LYS A 26 6.53 -42.56 98.37
CA LYS A 26 6.56 -43.44 97.21
C LYS A 26 5.74 -42.87 96.05
N ARG A 27 4.53 -42.34 96.32
CA ARG A 27 3.72 -41.67 95.29
C ARG A 27 4.39 -40.43 94.72
N ASP A 28 5.01 -39.61 95.57
CA ASP A 28 5.73 -38.41 95.13
C ASP A 28 6.96 -38.77 94.29
N TYR A 29 7.68 -39.82 94.68
CA TYR A 29 8.79 -40.36 93.90
C TYR A 29 8.34 -40.90 92.55
N ASP A 30 7.26 -41.70 92.51
CA ASP A 30 6.69 -42.24 91.27
C ASP A 30 6.20 -41.11 90.34
N LYS A 31 5.56 -40.08 90.90
CA LYS A 31 5.15 -38.87 90.17
C LYS A 31 6.35 -38.12 89.60
N TRP A 32 7.38 -37.86 90.41
CA TRP A 32 8.60 -37.18 89.95
C TRP A 32 9.32 -37.97 88.85
N MET A 33 9.40 -39.30 88.98
CA MET A 33 9.97 -40.17 87.95
C MET A 33 9.21 -40.08 86.63
N HIS A 34 7.86 -40.03 86.69
CA HIS A 34 7.03 -39.84 85.51
C HIS A 34 7.22 -38.46 84.89
N GLU A 35 7.14 -37.38 85.67
CA GLU A 35 7.36 -36.01 85.19
C GLU A 35 8.75 -35.82 84.57
N ARG A 36 9.78 -36.45 85.16
CA ARG A 36 11.13 -36.44 84.61
C ARG A 36 11.23 -37.19 83.28
N ALA A 37 10.49 -38.29 83.11
CA ALA A 37 10.44 -39.02 81.85
C ALA A 37 9.71 -38.20 80.76
N VAL A 38 8.57 -37.59 81.10
CA VAL A 38 7.82 -36.69 80.19
C VAL A 38 8.67 -35.50 79.77
N PHE A 39 9.33 -34.83 80.71
CA PHE A 39 10.21 -33.69 80.41
C PHE A 39 11.37 -34.09 79.48
N LYS A 40 11.91 -35.31 79.64
CA LYS A 40 12.96 -35.81 78.75
C LYS A 40 12.44 -36.00 77.33
N GLU A 41 11.24 -36.56 77.17
CA GLU A 41 10.57 -36.76 75.88
C GLU A 41 10.22 -35.41 75.22
N GLU A 42 9.66 -34.46 75.97
CA GLU A 42 9.37 -33.11 75.47
C GLU A 42 10.63 -32.39 74.98
N ARG A 43 11.75 -32.53 75.70
CA ARG A 43 13.03 -31.95 75.28
C ARG A 43 13.54 -32.60 73.99
N GLU A 44 13.45 -33.92 73.87
CA GLU A 44 13.84 -34.63 72.64
C GLU A 44 12.96 -34.19 71.44
N ASN A 45 11.64 -34.07 71.65
CA ASN A 45 10.71 -33.56 70.64
C ASN A 45 11.01 -32.11 70.25
N TYR A 46 11.33 -31.26 71.21
CA TYR A 46 11.72 -29.88 70.96
C TYR A 46 13.01 -29.80 70.13
N GLU A 47 14.01 -30.62 70.46
CA GLU A 47 15.26 -30.69 69.68
C GLU A 47 15.04 -31.15 68.24
N VAL A 48 14.11 -32.08 68.00
CA VAL A 48 13.73 -32.51 66.65
C VAL A 48 13.02 -31.37 65.90
N ALA A 49 12.00 -30.77 66.51
CA ALA A 49 11.25 -29.68 65.89
C ALA A 49 12.14 -28.46 65.58
N HIS A 50 13.11 -28.17 66.45
CA HIS A 50 14.09 -27.11 66.23
C HIS A 50 14.95 -27.39 64.98
N LYS A 51 15.45 -28.63 64.83
CA LYS A 51 16.24 -29.03 63.66
C LYS A 51 15.42 -29.00 62.37
N GLU A 52 14.15 -29.41 62.43
CA GLU A 52 13.26 -29.32 61.26
C GLU A 52 13.03 -27.86 60.85
N HIS A 53 12.82 -26.96 61.82
CA HIS A 53 12.68 -25.53 61.55
C HIS A 53 13.95 -24.93 60.93
N GLU A 54 15.14 -25.26 61.46
CA GLU A 54 16.41 -24.80 60.87
C GLU A 54 16.58 -25.28 59.41
N LEU A 55 16.23 -26.54 59.14
CA LEU A 55 16.27 -27.08 57.78
C LEU A 55 15.27 -26.40 56.84
N ASP A 56 14.06 -26.09 57.31
CA ASP A 56 13.06 -25.37 56.54
C ASP A 56 13.50 -23.94 56.23
N GLU A 57 14.09 -23.24 57.22
CA GLU A 57 14.67 -21.91 57.03
C GLU A 57 15.79 -21.92 55.98
N GLU A 58 16.73 -22.88 56.07
CA GLU A 58 17.78 -23.04 55.06
C GLU A 58 17.20 -23.32 53.66
N ASN A 59 16.21 -24.21 53.57
CA ASN A 59 15.58 -24.57 52.31
C ASN A 59 14.88 -23.36 51.69
N TRP A 60 14.17 -22.59 52.51
CA TRP A 60 13.50 -21.37 52.07
C TRP A 60 14.48 -20.31 51.57
N VAL A 61 15.62 -20.13 52.25
CA VAL A 61 16.69 -19.23 51.79
C VAL A 61 17.24 -19.68 50.43
N ARG A 62 17.52 -20.98 50.27
CA ARG A 62 18.00 -21.54 48.99
C ARG A 62 16.98 -21.35 47.87
N GLN A 63 15.70 -21.61 48.11
CA GLN A 63 14.64 -21.43 47.11
C GLN A 63 14.50 -19.97 46.69
N ARG A 64 14.55 -19.04 47.65
CA ARG A 64 14.52 -17.61 47.36
C ARG A 64 15.71 -17.19 46.50
N GLN A 65 16.91 -17.67 46.82
CA GLN A 65 18.09 -17.34 46.03
C GLN A 65 18.00 -17.91 44.62
N ALA A 66 17.57 -19.16 44.46
CA ALA A 66 17.33 -19.77 43.16
C ALA A 66 16.30 -18.98 42.32
N TYR A 67 15.22 -18.50 42.95
CA TYR A 67 14.23 -17.65 42.29
C TYR A 67 14.80 -16.29 41.85
N GLN A 68 15.64 -15.67 42.69
CA GLN A 68 16.31 -14.42 42.33
C GLN A 68 17.29 -14.60 41.17
N ASP A 69 18.06 -15.69 41.18
CA ASP A 69 19.01 -16.02 40.12
C ASP A 69 18.28 -16.30 38.80
N ASP A 70 17.17 -17.05 38.83
CA ASP A 70 16.34 -17.32 37.65
C ASP A 70 15.71 -16.03 37.11
N THR A 71 15.22 -15.15 37.99
CA THR A 71 14.70 -13.83 37.61
C THR A 71 15.77 -12.98 36.92
N MET A 72 17.00 -12.96 37.45
CA MET A 72 18.12 -12.24 36.83
C MET A 72 18.49 -12.84 35.48
N ARG A 73 18.51 -14.17 35.37
CA ARG A 73 18.77 -14.88 34.11
C ARG A 73 17.73 -14.52 33.06
N TRP A 74 16.44 -14.52 33.44
CA TRP A 74 15.35 -14.16 32.56
C TRP A 74 15.45 -12.70 32.08
N ARG A 75 15.75 -11.76 32.99
CA ARG A 75 15.97 -10.35 32.61
C ARG A 75 17.09 -10.18 31.60
N ARG A 76 18.25 -10.83 31.82
CA ARG A 76 19.36 -10.78 30.85
C ARG A 76 18.95 -11.37 29.49
N ALA A 77 18.18 -12.47 29.49
CA ALA A 77 17.68 -13.06 28.25
C ALA A 77 16.73 -12.11 27.50
N MET A 78 15.87 -11.39 28.23
CA MET A 78 14.99 -10.37 27.66
C MET A 78 15.76 -9.18 27.07
N ASP A 79 16.80 -8.70 27.75
CA ASP A 79 17.65 -7.63 27.23
C ASP A 79 18.35 -8.05 25.92
N TRP A 80 18.85 -9.30 25.88
CA TRP A 80 19.43 -9.88 24.66
C TRP A 80 18.41 -9.99 23.53
N TYR A 81 17.19 -10.43 23.84
CA TYR A 81 16.11 -10.53 22.86
C TYR A 81 15.75 -9.15 22.27
N GLU A 82 15.62 -8.13 23.11
CA GLU A 82 15.32 -6.77 22.66
C GLU A 82 16.46 -6.18 21.81
N LEU A 83 17.72 -6.45 22.15
CA LEU A 83 18.86 -6.04 21.33
C LEU A 83 18.85 -6.72 19.96
N ALA A 84 18.65 -8.05 19.93
CA ALA A 84 18.58 -8.81 18.68
C ALA A 84 17.42 -8.33 17.80
N LYS A 85 16.26 -8.04 18.40
CA LYS A 85 15.10 -7.47 17.70
C LYS A 85 15.41 -6.11 17.07
N ARG A 86 16.14 -5.23 17.76
CA ARG A 86 16.57 -3.93 17.21
C ARG A 86 17.54 -4.10 16.04
N GLN A 87 18.55 -4.95 16.19
CA GLN A 87 19.50 -5.25 15.11
C GLN A 87 18.78 -5.79 13.87
N TRP A 88 17.87 -6.74 14.07
CA TRP A 88 17.08 -7.30 12.98
C TRP A 88 16.18 -6.24 12.30
N ALA A 89 15.59 -5.33 13.07
CA ALA A 89 14.82 -4.22 12.51
C ALA A 89 15.68 -3.26 11.66
N GLU A 90 16.90 -2.94 12.10
CA GLU A 90 17.85 -2.11 11.35
C GLU A 90 18.27 -2.80 10.05
N GLU A 91 18.54 -4.10 10.09
CA GLU A 91 18.80 -4.90 8.90
C GLU A 91 17.60 -4.88 7.95
N GLN A 92 16.37 -5.09 8.43
CA GLN A 92 15.18 -5.02 7.56
C GLN A 92 15.04 -3.66 6.86
N ILE A 93 15.35 -2.57 7.57
CA ILE A 93 15.36 -1.22 6.98
C ILE A 93 16.45 -1.10 5.92
N SER A 94 17.66 -1.63 6.15
CA SER A 94 18.75 -1.58 5.17
C SER A 94 18.41 -2.40 3.92
N TRP A 95 17.88 -3.61 4.08
CA TRP A 95 17.38 -4.46 2.99
C TRP A 95 16.24 -3.80 2.21
N ALA A 96 15.30 -3.13 2.89
CA ALA A 96 14.21 -2.41 2.24
C ALA A 96 14.71 -1.21 1.41
N ARG A 97 15.68 -0.44 1.95
CA ARG A 97 16.32 0.67 1.23
C ARG A 97 17.06 0.17 -0.01
N GLU A 98 17.80 -0.92 0.12
CA GLU A 98 18.56 -1.49 -0.99
C GLU A 98 17.64 -2.03 -2.10
N ARG A 99 16.57 -2.77 -1.74
CA ARG A 99 15.55 -3.20 -2.71
C ARG A 99 14.91 -2.02 -3.43
N THR A 100 14.61 -0.93 -2.71
CA THR A 100 14.04 0.28 -3.31
C THR A 100 15.00 0.92 -4.30
N ARG A 101 16.30 1.00 -3.97
CA ARG A 101 17.35 1.51 -4.88
C ARG A 101 17.46 0.66 -6.13
N GLN A 102 17.52 -0.67 -5.98
CA GLN A 102 17.61 -1.59 -7.12
C GLN A 102 16.37 -1.51 -8.00
N GLN A 103 15.17 -1.43 -7.40
CA GLN A 103 13.93 -1.26 -8.14
C GLN A 103 13.93 0.04 -8.94
N ARG A 104 14.34 1.17 -8.32
CA ARG A 104 14.45 2.46 -9.01
C ARG A 104 15.43 2.41 -10.17
N ALA A 105 16.64 1.92 -9.93
CA ALA A 105 17.67 1.78 -10.97
C ALA A 105 17.20 0.88 -12.13
N TRP A 106 16.48 -0.21 -11.82
CA TRP A 106 15.88 -1.07 -12.84
C TRP A 106 14.80 -0.35 -13.63
N THR A 107 13.87 0.34 -12.97
CA THR A 107 12.81 1.12 -13.65
C THR A 107 13.37 2.25 -14.52
N GLU A 108 14.39 2.97 -14.06
CA GLU A 108 15.06 4.02 -14.83
C GLU A 108 15.76 3.46 -16.06
N LYS A 109 16.42 2.30 -15.93
CA LYS A 109 17.04 1.60 -17.05
C LYS A 109 16.00 1.15 -18.09
N GLN A 110 14.89 0.59 -17.64
CA GLN A 110 13.77 0.21 -18.51
C GLN A 110 13.18 1.43 -19.23
N ALA A 111 12.93 2.53 -18.51
CA ALA A 111 12.43 3.77 -19.10
C ALA A 111 13.39 4.37 -20.12
N ARG A 112 14.71 4.32 -19.86
CA ARG A 112 15.73 4.75 -20.83
C ARG A 112 15.71 3.87 -22.08
N TRP A 113 15.69 2.55 -21.94
CA TRP A 113 15.61 1.64 -23.06
C TRP A 113 14.32 1.79 -23.86
N ALA A 114 13.18 2.05 -23.20
CA ALA A 114 11.93 2.35 -23.89
C ALA A 114 12.05 3.61 -24.75
N ARG A 115 12.58 4.71 -24.20
CA ARG A 115 12.82 5.96 -24.95
C ARG A 115 13.79 5.77 -26.11
N GLU A 116 14.89 5.04 -25.91
CA GLU A 116 15.87 4.73 -26.96
C GLU A 116 15.24 3.91 -28.09
N ARG A 117 14.43 2.89 -27.76
CA ARG A 117 13.71 2.10 -28.76
C ARG A 117 12.70 2.94 -29.53
N GLU A 118 11.89 3.72 -28.84
CA GLU A 118 10.91 4.61 -29.49
C GLU A 118 11.60 5.65 -30.39
N ALA A 119 12.72 6.23 -29.96
CA ALA A 119 13.49 7.16 -30.78
C ALA A 119 14.05 6.48 -32.04
N ARG A 120 14.64 5.29 -31.89
CA ARG A 120 15.16 4.51 -33.02
C ARG A 120 14.06 4.04 -33.96
N GLU A 121 12.90 3.65 -33.44
CA GLU A 121 11.73 3.28 -34.24
C GLU A 121 11.17 4.49 -35.01
N ARG A 122 11.19 5.69 -34.42
CA ARG A 122 10.84 6.94 -35.13
C ARG A 122 11.84 7.24 -36.24
N GLU A 123 13.14 7.28 -35.94
CA GLU A 123 14.19 7.49 -36.94
C GLU A 123 14.08 6.50 -38.11
N TRP A 124 13.93 5.21 -37.81
CA TRP A 124 13.74 4.18 -38.83
C TRP A 124 12.50 4.40 -39.68
N ARG A 125 11.38 4.81 -39.06
CA ARG A 125 10.12 5.11 -39.78
C ARG A 125 10.30 6.30 -40.72
N ASP A 126 10.98 7.34 -40.27
CA ASP A 126 11.23 8.56 -41.04
C ASP A 126 12.17 8.27 -42.21
N GLU A 127 13.28 7.56 -41.97
CA GLU A 127 14.20 7.10 -43.01
C GLU A 127 13.51 6.19 -44.04
N ALA A 128 12.71 5.22 -43.59
CA ALA A 128 11.93 4.36 -44.48
C ALA A 128 10.83 5.12 -45.24
N GLY A 129 10.28 6.19 -44.65
CA GLY A 129 9.38 7.11 -45.33
C GLY A 129 10.08 7.82 -46.47
N LEU A 130 11.21 8.48 -46.18
CA LEU A 130 12.03 9.18 -47.17
C LEU A 130 12.51 8.26 -48.30
N HIS A 131 12.95 7.05 -47.96
CA HIS A 131 13.37 6.05 -48.96
C HIS A 131 12.23 5.70 -49.92
N ARG A 132 11.02 5.46 -49.40
CA ARG A 132 9.84 5.17 -50.24
C ARG A 132 9.43 6.34 -51.12
N VAL A 133 9.51 7.58 -50.63
CA VAL A 133 9.30 8.77 -51.47
C VAL A 133 10.31 8.79 -52.61
N HIS A 134 11.59 8.56 -52.32
CA HIS A 134 12.67 8.56 -53.31
C HIS A 134 12.52 7.45 -54.36
N GLU A 135 12.19 6.22 -53.93
CA GLU A 135 11.92 5.09 -54.82
C GLU A 135 10.71 5.35 -55.72
N GLY A 136 9.60 5.84 -55.15
CA GLY A 136 8.41 6.23 -55.92
C GLY A 136 8.76 7.23 -57.02
N ASN A 137 9.47 8.31 -56.66
CA ASN A 137 9.92 9.31 -57.63
C ASN A 137 10.81 8.73 -58.73
N THR A 138 11.71 7.80 -58.39
CA THR A 138 12.59 7.13 -59.36
C THR A 138 11.80 6.27 -60.35
N LEU A 139 10.70 5.67 -59.90
CA LEU A 139 9.78 4.89 -60.73
C LEU A 139 8.76 5.76 -61.49
N GLY A 140 8.83 7.09 -61.38
CA GLY A 140 7.87 8.02 -61.97
C GLY A 140 6.50 8.02 -61.27
N LEU A 141 6.42 7.44 -60.07
CA LEU A 141 5.25 7.47 -59.20
C LEU A 141 5.32 8.71 -58.31
N SER A 142 4.50 9.71 -58.62
CA SER A 142 4.36 10.89 -57.78
C SER A 142 2.89 11.17 -57.50
N TRP A 143 2.62 11.64 -56.28
CA TRP A 143 1.34 12.23 -55.95
C TRP A 143 1.18 13.55 -56.74
N GLY A 144 -0.04 13.77 -57.23
CA GLY A 144 -0.44 15.04 -57.83
C GLY A 144 -0.61 16.14 -56.78
N THR A 145 -1.40 17.15 -57.11
CA THR A 145 -1.74 18.23 -56.17
C THR A 145 -2.35 17.67 -54.89
N VAL A 146 -1.89 18.18 -53.76
CA VAL A 146 -2.46 17.90 -52.44
C VAL A 146 -3.65 18.83 -52.25
N ASP A 147 -4.83 18.25 -52.12
CA ASP A 147 -6.06 18.95 -51.83
C ASP A 147 -6.34 18.84 -50.33
N ALA A 148 -6.41 19.99 -49.65
CA ALA A 148 -6.79 20.09 -48.25
C ALA A 148 -8.30 20.19 -48.11
N HIS A 149 -8.89 19.40 -47.21
CA HIS A 149 -10.33 19.40 -46.92
C HIS A 149 -10.63 20.05 -45.58
N GLN A 150 -11.91 20.03 -45.18
CA GLN A 150 -12.33 20.50 -43.86
C GLN A 150 -11.73 19.68 -42.72
N CYS A 151 -11.74 20.23 -41.51
CA CYS A 151 -11.35 19.50 -40.31
C CYS A 151 -12.37 18.40 -40.03
N VAL A 152 -11.86 17.18 -39.77
CA VAL A 152 -12.69 16.00 -39.54
C VAL A 152 -12.87 15.69 -38.06
N ARG A 153 -11.97 16.18 -37.20
CA ARG A 153 -12.05 16.13 -35.71
C ARG A 153 -11.02 17.09 -35.11
N TYR A 154 -11.01 17.23 -33.78
CA TYR A 154 -10.03 18.08 -33.09
C TYR A 154 -8.58 17.79 -33.52
N GLY A 155 -7.91 18.86 -33.94
CA GLY A 155 -6.54 18.87 -34.43
C GLY A 155 -6.31 18.06 -35.71
N THR A 156 -7.35 17.57 -36.40
CA THR A 156 -7.21 16.67 -37.55
C THR A 156 -7.85 17.22 -38.81
N ARG A 157 -7.06 17.36 -39.88
CA ARG A 157 -7.54 17.69 -41.22
C ARG A 157 -7.43 16.49 -42.15
N GLU A 158 -8.38 16.38 -43.07
CA GLU A 158 -8.28 15.42 -44.17
C GLU A 158 -7.57 16.04 -45.37
N TYR A 159 -6.69 15.26 -45.98
CA TYR A 159 -5.99 15.58 -47.22
C TYR A 159 -6.22 14.47 -48.24
N THR A 160 -6.34 14.84 -49.51
CA THR A 160 -6.34 13.90 -50.63
C THR A 160 -5.26 14.25 -51.64
N ALA A 161 -4.75 13.25 -52.33
CA ALA A 161 -3.89 13.43 -53.49
C ALA A 161 -4.12 12.30 -54.48
N ARG A 162 -4.06 12.63 -55.78
CA ARG A 162 -4.26 11.66 -56.85
C ARG A 162 -2.92 11.04 -57.27
N LEU A 163 -2.92 9.74 -57.54
CA LEU A 163 -1.84 9.02 -58.18
C LEU A 163 -2.23 8.79 -59.64
N GLY A 164 -1.40 9.30 -60.56
CA GLY A 164 -1.69 9.29 -62.01
C GLY A 164 -1.54 7.93 -62.70
N LEU A 165 -1.32 6.86 -61.94
CA LEU A 165 -1.18 5.49 -62.43
C LEU A 165 -2.02 4.57 -61.53
N ASP A 166 -2.72 3.61 -62.14
CA ASP A 166 -3.45 2.54 -61.44
C ASP A 166 -2.46 1.52 -60.85
N MET A 167 -1.82 1.93 -59.76
CA MET A 167 -0.82 1.15 -59.02
C MET A 167 -1.27 1.04 -57.56
N GLN A 168 -2.24 0.16 -57.32
CA GLN A 168 -2.89 -0.02 -56.02
C GLN A 168 -1.88 -0.20 -54.87
N GLU A 169 -0.83 -1.00 -55.10
CA GLU A 169 0.22 -1.26 -54.10
C GLU A 169 1.03 0.01 -53.78
N ALA A 170 1.35 0.82 -54.80
CA ALA A 170 2.01 2.10 -54.60
C ALA A 170 1.12 3.05 -53.78
N CYS A 171 -0.16 3.14 -54.12
CA CYS A 171 -1.09 3.98 -53.38
C CYS A 171 -1.20 3.58 -51.90
N GLN A 172 -1.19 2.29 -51.56
CA GLN A 172 -1.29 1.81 -50.18
C GLN A 172 -0.01 1.98 -49.35
N HIS A 173 1.16 2.07 -50.00
CA HIS A 173 2.45 2.03 -49.31
C HIS A 173 3.33 3.26 -49.51
N MET A 174 2.95 4.17 -50.41
CA MET A 174 3.70 5.36 -50.71
C MET A 174 3.30 6.51 -49.77
N PRO A 175 4.24 7.04 -48.96
CA PRO A 175 4.00 8.24 -48.17
C PRO A 175 3.89 9.48 -49.07
N ILE A 176 3.48 10.61 -48.50
CA ILE A 176 3.38 11.90 -49.20
C ILE A 176 4.18 12.97 -48.46
N VAL A 177 4.66 13.98 -49.18
CA VAL A 177 5.34 15.14 -48.58
C VAL A 177 4.34 16.29 -48.50
N MET A 178 4.04 16.76 -47.29
CA MET A 178 3.16 17.91 -47.05
C MET A 178 3.92 18.95 -46.23
N ASN A 179 3.98 20.19 -46.72
CA ASN A 179 4.72 21.30 -46.09
C ASN A 179 6.21 21.00 -45.79
N GLY A 180 6.85 20.14 -46.60
CA GLY A 180 8.24 19.74 -46.41
C GLY A 180 8.45 18.59 -45.42
N GLU A 181 7.39 18.06 -44.83
CA GLU A 181 7.42 16.92 -43.92
C GLU A 181 6.87 15.66 -44.60
N VAL A 182 7.47 14.50 -44.31
CA VAL A 182 6.97 13.21 -44.78
C VAL A 182 5.80 12.80 -43.90
N VAL A 183 4.61 12.83 -44.47
CA VAL A 183 3.42 12.22 -43.87
C VAL A 183 3.36 10.76 -44.31
N GLY A 184 2.98 9.89 -43.38
CA GLY A 184 2.95 8.45 -43.57
C GLY A 184 2.09 7.98 -44.75
N VAL A 185 1.93 6.67 -44.88
CA VAL A 185 1.08 6.08 -45.93
C VAL A 185 -0.38 6.53 -45.76
N PRO A 186 -1.18 6.59 -46.85
CA PRO A 186 -2.58 6.96 -46.72
C PRO A 186 -3.34 5.95 -45.87
N HIS A 187 -4.35 6.45 -45.16
CA HIS A 187 -5.25 5.62 -44.36
C HIS A 187 -6.22 4.84 -45.26
N GLU A 188 -6.52 5.41 -46.41
CA GLU A 188 -7.43 4.85 -47.40
C GLU A 188 -6.90 5.14 -48.80
N CYS A 189 -7.03 4.17 -49.69
CA CYS A 189 -6.73 4.32 -51.11
C CYS A 189 -7.95 3.89 -51.92
N LEU A 190 -8.54 4.83 -52.67
CA LEU A 190 -9.77 4.64 -53.43
C LEU A 190 -9.52 4.79 -54.93
N ALA A 191 -10.20 3.98 -55.75
CA ALA A 191 -10.21 4.16 -57.19
C ALA A 191 -11.26 5.20 -57.61
N GLU A 192 -10.82 6.25 -58.30
CA GLU A 192 -11.66 7.26 -58.94
C GLU A 192 -11.37 7.27 -60.46
N GLY A 193 -12.21 6.57 -61.23
CA GLY A 193 -11.99 6.40 -62.66
C GLY A 193 -10.70 5.62 -62.94
N ASP A 194 -9.80 6.22 -63.73
CA ASP A 194 -8.49 5.65 -64.07
C ASP A 194 -7.36 6.10 -63.11
N THR A 195 -7.72 6.70 -61.98
CA THR A 195 -6.76 7.22 -60.99
C THR A 195 -7.02 6.66 -59.61
N LEU A 196 -5.98 6.61 -58.78
CA LEU A 196 -6.11 6.25 -57.37
C LEU A 196 -6.00 7.51 -56.51
N VAL A 197 -6.81 7.60 -55.46
CA VAL A 197 -6.81 8.72 -54.52
C VAL A 197 -6.40 8.21 -53.16
N GLY A 198 -5.26 8.70 -52.66
CA GLY A 198 -4.87 8.50 -51.27
C GLY A 198 -5.58 9.51 -50.37
N ARG A 199 -5.97 9.08 -49.16
CA ARG A 199 -6.54 9.93 -48.11
C ARG A 199 -5.70 9.88 -46.85
N TRP A 200 -5.41 11.04 -46.29
CA TRP A 200 -4.64 11.20 -45.06
C TRP A 200 -5.41 12.00 -44.03
N HIS A 201 -5.43 11.52 -42.79
CA HIS A 201 -5.84 12.31 -41.62
C HIS A 201 -4.58 12.79 -40.90
N VAL A 202 -4.33 14.09 -40.93
CA VAL A 202 -3.12 14.70 -40.38
C VAL A 202 -3.47 15.42 -39.08
N THR A 203 -2.81 15.03 -37.97
CA THR A 203 -3.14 15.47 -36.61
C THR A 203 -2.16 16.47 -35.98
N GLU A 204 -0.88 16.44 -36.38
CA GLU A 204 0.18 17.13 -35.63
C GLU A 204 0.40 18.58 -36.10
N SER A 205 0.17 18.87 -37.37
CA SER A 205 0.41 20.19 -38.00
C SER A 205 -0.81 21.12 -38.06
N GLU A 206 -2.01 20.62 -37.75
CA GLU A 206 -3.27 21.32 -38.08
C GLU A 206 -3.80 22.17 -36.93
N VAL A 207 -3.14 23.32 -36.70
CA VAL A 207 -3.55 24.28 -35.66
C VAL A 207 -4.94 24.88 -35.95
N GLU A 208 -5.29 25.06 -37.22
CA GLU A 208 -6.61 25.58 -37.63
C GLU A 208 -7.75 24.64 -37.24
N CYS A 209 -7.48 23.33 -37.14
CA CYS A 209 -8.45 22.32 -36.71
C CYS A 209 -8.57 22.19 -35.19
N ARG A 210 -8.02 23.13 -34.41
CA ARG A 210 -8.11 23.13 -32.94
C ARG A 210 -9.11 24.21 -32.50
N PRO A 211 -10.42 23.89 -32.47
CA PRO A 211 -11.40 24.78 -31.87
C PRO A 211 -11.10 24.97 -30.38
N SER A 212 -11.60 26.06 -29.82
CA SER A 212 -11.35 26.42 -28.42
C SER A 212 -12.65 26.56 -27.64
N TRP A 213 -12.62 26.12 -26.39
CA TRP A 213 -13.73 26.36 -25.47
C TRP A 213 -13.71 27.82 -25.01
N GLY A 214 -14.88 28.46 -25.03
CA GLY A 214 -15.09 29.77 -24.41
C GLY A 214 -15.20 29.66 -22.89
N ASP A 215 -15.78 30.71 -22.29
CA ASP A 215 -16.00 30.72 -20.84
C ASP A 215 -16.88 29.56 -20.37
N LEU A 216 -16.52 29.00 -19.21
CA LEU A 216 -17.31 27.97 -18.54
C LEU A 216 -18.47 28.62 -17.79
N TYR A 217 -19.69 28.24 -18.16
CA TYR A 217 -20.92 28.64 -17.50
C TYR A 217 -21.38 27.55 -16.52
N ASP A 218 -21.52 27.93 -15.26
CA ASP A 218 -22.06 27.06 -14.21
C ASP A 218 -23.59 26.94 -14.35
N LYS A 219 -24.08 25.71 -14.48
CA LYS A 219 -25.52 25.39 -14.54
C LYS A 219 -26.07 24.85 -13.22
N GLY A 220 -25.24 24.76 -12.19
CA GLY A 220 -25.61 24.29 -10.88
C GLY A 220 -25.50 22.78 -10.71
N CYS A 221 -26.02 22.30 -9.57
CA CYS A 221 -25.93 20.91 -9.14
C CYS A 221 -26.94 20.02 -9.87
N LEU A 222 -26.53 18.79 -10.19
CA LEU A 222 -27.36 17.84 -10.91
C LEU A 222 -28.17 16.97 -9.94
N GLY A 223 -29.37 17.42 -9.58
CA GLY A 223 -30.24 16.68 -8.66
C GLY A 223 -29.72 16.65 -7.21
N ASP A 224 -30.61 16.33 -6.28
CA ASP A 224 -30.28 16.26 -4.87
C ASP A 224 -29.29 15.10 -4.63
N ALA A 225 -28.18 15.39 -3.93
CA ALA A 225 -27.13 14.47 -3.50
C ALA A 225 -26.27 13.77 -4.57
N SER A 226 -26.25 14.23 -5.83
CA SER A 226 -25.36 13.61 -6.85
C SER A 226 -23.87 13.89 -6.63
N GLY A 227 -23.53 14.93 -5.84
CA GLY A 227 -22.16 15.42 -5.73
C GLY A 227 -21.58 15.94 -7.05
N LYS A 228 -22.43 16.22 -8.05
CA LYS A 228 -22.01 16.65 -9.38
C LYS A 228 -22.59 18.01 -9.74
N ARG A 229 -21.79 18.80 -10.46
CA ARG A 229 -22.14 20.12 -10.98
C ARG A 229 -21.98 20.14 -12.49
N ARG A 230 -22.96 20.71 -13.20
CA ARG A 230 -22.90 20.84 -14.66
C ARG A 230 -22.24 22.15 -15.05
N LEU A 231 -21.22 22.04 -15.89
CA LEU A 231 -20.55 23.15 -16.54
C LEU A 231 -20.78 23.06 -18.05
N GLU A 232 -20.93 24.19 -18.69
CA GLU A 232 -21.07 24.28 -20.15
C GLU A 232 -20.11 25.31 -20.72
N ALA A 233 -19.58 25.05 -21.92
CA ALA A 233 -18.80 26.04 -22.66
C ALA A 233 -19.17 25.98 -24.13
N ARG A 234 -19.24 27.16 -24.75
CA ARG A 234 -19.39 27.26 -26.20
C ARG A 234 -18.08 26.90 -26.88
N LEU A 235 -18.16 26.13 -27.95
CA LEU A 235 -17.03 25.83 -28.83
C LEU A 235 -16.90 26.93 -29.89
N TRP A 236 -15.69 27.47 -30.04
CA TRP A 236 -15.34 28.52 -30.97
C TRP A 236 -14.40 28.02 -32.05
N ASN A 237 -14.25 28.82 -33.12
CA ASN A 237 -13.42 28.51 -34.28
C ASN A 237 -13.86 27.25 -35.03
N LEU A 238 -15.17 27.15 -35.28
CA LEU A 238 -15.78 26.14 -36.15
C LEU A 238 -16.08 26.77 -37.51
N HIS A 239 -15.84 26.02 -38.58
CA HIS A 239 -16.14 26.43 -39.95
C HIS A 239 -17.49 25.86 -40.44
N ASP A 240 -18.14 26.54 -41.38
CA ASP A 240 -19.53 26.24 -41.81
C ASP A 240 -19.71 24.85 -42.44
N ASN A 241 -18.63 24.24 -42.96
CA ASN A 241 -18.65 22.93 -43.62
C ASN A 241 -18.10 21.79 -42.75
N GLU A 242 -17.84 22.05 -41.46
CA GLU A 242 -17.33 21.04 -40.53
C GLU A 242 -18.47 20.32 -39.82
N ASP A 243 -18.21 19.07 -39.41
CA ASP A 243 -19.10 18.38 -38.49
C ASP A 243 -18.88 18.91 -37.06
N TRP A 244 -19.66 19.93 -36.69
CA TRP A 244 -19.57 20.57 -35.38
C TRP A 244 -19.78 19.56 -34.24
N MET A 245 -20.56 18.51 -34.43
CA MET A 245 -20.79 17.49 -33.39
C MET A 245 -19.52 16.67 -33.18
N THR A 246 -18.88 16.21 -34.26
CA THR A 246 -17.61 15.48 -34.17
C THR A 246 -16.51 16.36 -33.60
N MET A 247 -16.43 17.64 -34.00
CA MET A 247 -15.49 18.59 -33.43
C MET A 247 -15.70 18.74 -31.92
N CYS A 248 -16.94 18.94 -31.47
CA CYS A 248 -17.27 19.01 -30.05
C CYS A 248 -16.90 17.74 -29.29
N ALA A 249 -17.26 16.57 -29.82
CA ALA A 249 -17.04 15.29 -29.17
C ALA A 249 -15.55 14.90 -29.08
N THR A 250 -14.67 15.57 -29.80
CA THR A 250 -13.22 15.26 -29.82
C THR A 250 -12.36 16.38 -29.27
N THR A 251 -12.94 17.53 -28.90
CA THR A 251 -12.18 18.67 -28.36
C THR A 251 -11.94 18.47 -26.87
N PRO A 252 -10.67 18.38 -26.41
CA PRO A 252 -10.36 18.22 -25.01
C PRO A 252 -10.57 19.52 -24.23
N ALA A 253 -10.74 19.40 -22.91
CA ALA A 253 -10.88 20.54 -21.99
C ALA A 253 -10.15 20.30 -20.68
N ASP A 254 -9.46 21.34 -20.17
CA ASP A 254 -8.90 21.34 -18.83
C ASP A 254 -9.80 22.16 -17.89
N ILE A 255 -10.51 21.49 -16.97
CA ILE A 255 -11.49 22.12 -16.08
C ILE A 255 -11.06 21.90 -14.63
N ARG A 256 -10.83 22.98 -13.90
CA ARG A 256 -10.41 22.97 -12.47
C ARG A 256 -9.18 22.08 -12.22
N GLY A 257 -8.23 22.05 -13.16
CA GLY A 257 -7.00 21.27 -13.06
C GLY A 257 -7.16 19.78 -13.42
N ARG A 258 -8.32 19.37 -13.94
CA ARG A 258 -8.57 18.02 -14.46
C ARG A 258 -8.70 18.05 -15.98
N HIS A 259 -7.96 17.17 -16.65
CA HIS A 259 -8.04 16.97 -18.10
C HIS A 259 -9.25 16.10 -18.46
N PHE A 260 -9.96 16.49 -19.50
CA PHE A 260 -11.03 15.74 -20.13
C PHE A 260 -10.70 15.59 -21.62
N ASP A 261 -10.63 14.35 -22.11
CA ASP A 261 -10.38 14.08 -23.54
C ASP A 261 -11.52 14.59 -24.44
N SER A 262 -12.73 14.69 -23.87
CA SER A 262 -13.94 15.21 -24.54
C SER A 262 -14.99 15.70 -23.53
N PRO A 263 -15.97 16.51 -23.95
CA PRO A 263 -17.20 16.73 -23.19
C PRO A 263 -18.01 15.43 -23.02
N MET A 264 -18.87 15.41 -22.00
CA MET A 264 -19.82 14.29 -21.79
C MET A 264 -21.01 14.39 -22.76
N HIS A 265 -21.44 15.61 -23.07
CA HIS A 265 -22.52 15.87 -24.02
C HIS A 265 -22.20 17.06 -24.90
N CYS A 266 -22.65 16.98 -26.15
CA CYS A 266 -22.55 18.03 -27.15
C CYS A 266 -23.95 18.41 -27.62
N GLU A 267 -24.19 19.70 -27.78
CA GLU A 267 -25.47 20.23 -28.24
C GLU A 267 -25.27 21.40 -29.20
N ASN A 268 -25.84 21.30 -30.39
CA ASN A 268 -25.93 22.43 -31.32
C ASN A 268 -27.15 23.29 -30.95
N ARG A 269 -26.91 24.48 -30.41
CA ARG A 269 -27.97 25.43 -30.00
C ARG A 269 -28.31 26.45 -31.10
N GLY A 270 -27.96 26.16 -32.35
CA GLY A 270 -28.29 26.97 -33.52
C GLY A 270 -27.36 28.17 -33.73
N ALA A 271 -27.66 28.98 -34.76
CA ALA A 271 -26.73 29.99 -35.30
C ALA A 271 -26.24 31.04 -34.29
N PHE A 272 -27.06 31.41 -33.30
CA PHE A 272 -26.71 32.45 -32.32
C PHE A 272 -25.85 31.92 -31.16
N TYR A 273 -26.07 30.67 -30.75
CA TYR A 273 -25.45 30.08 -29.55
C TYR A 273 -24.34 29.07 -29.87
N GLY A 274 -24.31 28.55 -31.11
CA GLY A 274 -23.28 27.66 -31.60
C GLY A 274 -23.32 26.26 -30.97
N MET A 275 -22.20 25.55 -31.11
CA MET A 275 -21.99 24.25 -30.50
C MET A 275 -21.55 24.40 -29.04
N VAL A 276 -22.13 23.63 -28.13
CA VAL A 276 -21.86 23.68 -26.68
C VAL A 276 -21.45 22.31 -26.18
N GLY A 277 -20.34 22.25 -25.44
CA GLY A 277 -19.90 21.08 -24.69
C GLY A 277 -20.36 21.17 -23.23
N MET A 278 -20.64 20.02 -22.63
CA MET A 278 -21.10 19.93 -21.24
C MET A 278 -20.29 18.90 -20.46
N TRP A 279 -19.97 19.23 -19.21
CA TRP A 279 -19.23 18.37 -18.29
C TRP A 279 -19.93 18.31 -16.93
N ASP A 280 -20.05 17.10 -16.40
CA ASP A 280 -20.53 16.87 -15.04
C ASP A 280 -19.32 16.63 -14.13
N VAL A 281 -18.89 17.67 -13.44
CA VAL A 281 -17.69 17.64 -12.60
C VAL A 281 -18.07 17.36 -11.14
N ASP A 282 -17.19 16.62 -10.45
CA ASP A 282 -17.38 16.32 -9.04
C ASP A 282 -17.23 17.61 -8.20
N ASP A 283 -18.23 17.89 -7.36
CA ASP A 283 -18.31 19.08 -6.52
C ASP A 283 -19.01 18.73 -5.19
N TYR A 284 -18.23 18.64 -4.10
CA TYR A 284 -18.74 18.31 -2.77
C TYR A 284 -19.67 19.37 -2.16
N GLY A 285 -19.80 20.54 -2.81
CA GLY A 285 -20.79 21.56 -2.46
C GLY A 285 -22.20 21.21 -2.95
N CYS A 286 -22.34 20.27 -3.88
CA CYS A 286 -23.62 19.78 -4.36
C CYS A 286 -24.16 18.68 -3.43
N LYS A 287 -25.26 18.97 -2.74
CA LYS A 287 -25.90 18.10 -1.74
C LYS A 287 -27.33 17.79 -2.11
#